data_AF-A0A0L0MEP9-F1
#
_entry.id   AF-A0A0L0MEP9-F1
#
_cell.length_a   1.000
_cell.length_b   1.000
_cell.length_c   1.000
_cell.angle_alpha   90.00
_cell.angle_beta   90.00
_cell.angle_gamma   90.00
#
_symmetry.space_group_name_H-M   'P 1'
#
loop_
_entity.id
_entity.type
_entity.pdbx_description
1 polymer ?
#
loop_
_entity_poly.entity_id
_entity_poly.type
_entity_poly.pdbx_seq_one_letter_code
_entity_poly.pdbx_strand_id
1 'polypeptide(L)'
;MQHIQQQIVEDGGGDLDAIAYEHWNSSIRDRHANTRRKWQQIVYNFCLYRRRSDPAAFVPRAERFAKRRPYVTPVIVEPEQISRMLIVATGLSSTGSSPLRGPGTRLAVVLLYTCGLRLGELLRLRLSDVEDSGRVLRIRESKFGRSRLIPLSESAAAELRAYLDRRRALASAKADTSLLCNCYRGALHPYSHPGMQACRPR
;
A
#
# COMPACT_ATOMS: atom_id res chain seq x y z
N MET A 1 -16.44 4.40 -5.06
CA MET A 1 -17.60 4.15 -4.19
C MET A 1 -18.26 5.45 -3.75
N GLN A 2 -17.50 6.45 -3.28
CA GLN A 2 -18.04 7.80 -2.98
C GLN A 2 -18.83 8.41 -4.15
N HIS A 3 -18.33 8.29 -5.39
CA HIS A 3 -19.07 8.75 -6.58
C HIS A 3 -20.41 8.06 -6.84
N ILE A 4 -20.59 6.80 -6.43
CA ILE A 4 -21.91 6.13 -6.58
C ILE A 4 -22.88 6.67 -5.54
N GLN A 5 -22.43 6.81 -4.29
CA GLN A 5 -23.28 7.33 -3.21
C GLN A 5 -23.69 8.78 -3.47
N GLN A 6 -22.75 9.62 -3.92
CA GLN A 6 -23.03 11.00 -4.26
C GLN A 6 -24.04 11.11 -5.41
N GLN A 7 -23.92 10.24 -6.41
CA GLN A 7 -24.80 10.26 -7.58
C GLN A 7 -26.20 9.69 -7.31
N ILE A 8 -26.32 8.67 -6.44
CA ILE A 8 -27.63 8.18 -5.96
C ILE A 8 -28.37 9.28 -5.17
N VAL A 9 -27.63 10.11 -4.42
CA VAL A 9 -28.19 11.24 -3.67
C VAL A 9 -28.56 12.41 -4.59
N GLU A 10 -27.76 12.68 -5.63
CA GLU A 10 -27.98 13.76 -6.60
C GLU A 10 -29.14 13.47 -7.58
N ASP A 11 -29.38 12.22 -7.97
CA ASP A 11 -30.45 11.83 -8.90
C ASP A 11 -31.84 11.74 -8.23
N GLY A 12 -31.97 12.06 -6.92
CA GLY A 12 -33.25 12.10 -6.19
C GLY A 12 -33.95 10.74 -6.00
N GLY A 13 -33.32 9.65 -6.43
CA GLY A 13 -33.83 8.30 -6.32
C GLY A 13 -33.48 7.65 -4.98
N GLY A 14 -34.49 7.19 -4.24
CA GLY A 14 -34.29 6.43 -2.99
C GLY A 14 -33.63 5.05 -3.20
N ASP A 15 -33.38 4.63 -4.44
CA ASP A 15 -32.78 3.34 -4.78
C ASP A 15 -31.90 3.36 -6.04
N LEU A 16 -31.02 2.38 -6.16
CA LEU A 16 -30.19 2.13 -7.34
C LEU A 16 -31.04 1.43 -8.42
N ASP A 17 -31.36 2.14 -9.48
CA ASP A 17 -32.08 1.61 -10.64
C ASP A 17 -31.18 1.48 -11.88
N ALA A 18 -31.80 1.13 -13.02
CA ALA A 18 -31.10 0.97 -14.29
C ALA A 18 -30.49 2.29 -14.80
N ILE A 19 -31.16 3.42 -14.61
CA ILE A 19 -30.75 4.73 -15.12
C ILE A 19 -29.54 5.23 -14.33
N ALA A 20 -29.64 5.21 -12.99
CA ALA A 20 -28.56 5.56 -12.09
C ALA A 20 -27.32 4.70 -12.34
N TYR A 21 -27.50 3.40 -12.59
CA TYR A 21 -26.41 2.50 -12.95
C TYR A 21 -25.76 2.87 -14.29
N GLU A 22 -26.53 3.20 -15.33
CA GLU A 22 -25.98 3.57 -16.64
C GLU A 22 -25.25 4.91 -16.62
N HIS A 23 -25.76 5.89 -15.87
CA HIS A 23 -25.09 7.17 -15.61
C HIS A 23 -23.74 6.95 -14.91
N TRP A 24 -23.74 6.20 -13.82
CA TRP A 24 -22.50 5.85 -13.11
C TRP A 24 -21.53 5.06 -14.00
N ASN A 25 -22.02 4.09 -14.78
CA ASN A 25 -21.17 3.29 -15.66
C ASN A 25 -20.53 4.15 -16.77
N SER A 26 -21.20 5.23 -17.18
CA SER A 26 -20.66 6.22 -18.12
C SER A 26 -19.61 7.13 -17.49
N SER A 27 -19.77 7.54 -16.23
CA SER A 27 -18.78 8.39 -15.53
C SER A 27 -17.43 7.68 -15.29
N ILE A 28 -17.40 6.35 -15.36
CA ILE A 28 -16.17 5.56 -15.21
C ILE A 28 -15.57 5.07 -16.53
N ARG A 29 -16.09 5.54 -17.68
CA ARG A 29 -15.70 5.04 -19.02
C ARG A 29 -14.21 5.21 -19.32
N ASP A 30 -13.60 6.28 -18.84
CA ASP A 30 -12.17 6.60 -19.06
C ASP A 30 -11.22 5.77 -18.19
N ARG A 31 -11.75 4.98 -17.25
CA ARG A 31 -10.93 4.09 -16.42
C ARG A 31 -10.53 2.85 -17.21
N HIS A 32 -9.38 2.28 -16.87
CA HIS A 32 -8.92 1.02 -17.45
C HIS A 32 -9.98 -0.09 -17.32
N ALA A 33 -10.10 -0.95 -18.34
CA ALA A 33 -11.16 -1.96 -18.45
C ALA A 33 -11.23 -2.91 -17.24
N ASN A 34 -10.09 -3.33 -16.68
CA ASN A 34 -10.07 -4.17 -15.47
C ASN A 34 -10.61 -3.44 -14.24
N THR A 35 -10.35 -2.14 -14.12
CA THR A 35 -10.86 -1.31 -13.04
C THR A 35 -12.37 -1.16 -13.16
N ARG A 36 -12.86 -0.85 -14.36
CA ARG A 36 -14.31 -0.78 -14.65
C ARG A 36 -14.99 -2.10 -14.33
N ARG A 37 -14.44 -3.22 -14.82
CA ARG A 37 -14.99 -4.57 -14.58
C ARG A 37 -15.04 -4.92 -13.10
N LYS A 38 -13.99 -4.57 -12.34
CA LYS A 38 -13.96 -4.76 -10.89
C LYS A 38 -15.08 -3.96 -10.21
N TRP A 39 -15.25 -2.69 -10.57
CA TRP A 39 -16.27 -1.85 -9.96
C TRP A 39 -17.69 -2.30 -10.32
N GLN A 40 -17.94 -2.65 -11.59
CA GLN A 40 -19.22 -3.22 -12.03
C GLN A 40 -19.54 -4.51 -11.26
N GLN A 41 -18.55 -5.37 -11.02
CA GLN A 41 -18.73 -6.58 -10.21
C GLN A 41 -19.06 -6.27 -8.75
N ILE A 42 -18.49 -5.21 -8.17
CA ILE A 42 -18.82 -4.76 -6.81
C ILE A 42 -20.29 -4.34 -6.74
N VAL A 43 -20.74 -3.51 -7.69
CA VAL A 43 -22.14 -3.05 -7.75
C VAL A 43 -23.08 -4.25 -7.95
N TYR A 44 -22.75 -5.15 -8.88
CA TYR A 44 -23.52 -6.38 -9.09
C TYR A 44 -23.67 -7.23 -7.83
N ASN A 45 -22.56 -7.49 -7.13
CA ASN A 45 -22.59 -8.29 -5.89
C ASN A 45 -23.38 -7.58 -4.79
N PHE A 46 -23.34 -6.25 -4.73
CA PHE A 46 -24.16 -5.45 -3.82
C PHE A 46 -25.66 -5.58 -4.14
N CYS A 47 -26.05 -5.47 -5.42
CA CYS A 47 -27.43 -5.68 -5.86
C CYS A 47 -27.92 -7.11 -5.55
N LEU A 48 -27.08 -8.12 -5.79
CA LEU A 48 -27.40 -9.51 -5.40
C LEU A 48 -27.58 -9.67 -3.88
N TYR A 49 -26.76 -8.97 -3.08
CA TYR A 49 -26.93 -8.94 -1.63
C TYR A 49 -28.28 -8.33 -1.25
N ARG A 50 -28.67 -7.20 -1.85
CA ARG A 50 -29.96 -6.55 -1.61
C ARG A 50 -31.16 -7.43 -1.98
N ARG A 51 -31.06 -8.22 -3.05
CA ARG A 51 -32.14 -9.14 -3.46
C ARG A 51 -32.49 -10.22 -2.44
N ARG A 52 -31.63 -10.44 -1.43
CA ARG A 52 -31.97 -11.33 -0.30
C ARG A 52 -33.06 -10.75 0.61
N SER A 53 -33.19 -9.42 0.65
CA SER A 53 -34.20 -8.72 1.46
C SER A 53 -35.33 -8.12 0.60
N ASP A 54 -35.02 -7.73 -0.63
CA ASP A 54 -35.98 -7.16 -1.57
C ASP A 54 -35.86 -7.85 -2.95
N PRO A 55 -36.70 -8.86 -3.25
CA PRO A 55 -36.62 -9.61 -4.49
C PRO A 55 -36.75 -8.78 -5.77
N ALA A 56 -37.37 -7.60 -5.69
CA ALA A 56 -37.60 -6.67 -6.80
C ALA A 56 -36.44 -5.70 -7.06
N ALA A 57 -35.44 -5.67 -6.17
CA ALA A 57 -34.28 -4.79 -6.31
C ALA A 57 -33.54 -5.02 -7.64
N PHE A 58 -33.17 -3.91 -8.29
CA PHE A 58 -32.47 -3.92 -9.57
C PHE A 58 -31.10 -4.61 -9.48
N VAL A 59 -30.75 -5.38 -10.52
CA VAL A 59 -29.43 -6.02 -10.68
C VAL A 59 -28.89 -5.75 -12.09
N PRO A 60 -27.68 -5.20 -12.22
CA PRO A 60 -27.04 -5.01 -13.53
C PRO A 60 -26.81 -6.32 -14.28
N ARG A 61 -26.96 -6.28 -15.61
CA ARG A 61 -26.68 -7.43 -16.50
C ARG A 61 -25.18 -7.66 -16.63
N ALA A 62 -24.70 -8.82 -16.14
CA ALA A 62 -23.27 -9.13 -16.08
C ALA A 62 -22.61 -9.28 -17.47
N GLU A 63 -23.41 -9.57 -18.49
CA GLU A 63 -23.01 -9.70 -19.89
C GLU A 63 -22.55 -8.34 -20.46
N ARG A 64 -23.04 -7.23 -19.90
CA ARG A 64 -22.69 -5.86 -20.33
C ARG A 64 -21.43 -5.32 -19.65
N PHE A 65 -20.78 -6.10 -18.80
CA PHE A 65 -19.60 -5.64 -18.09
C PHE A 65 -18.37 -5.56 -19.01
N ALA A 66 -17.44 -4.68 -18.67
CA ALA A 66 -16.23 -4.46 -19.44
C ALA A 66 -15.42 -5.77 -19.57
N LYS A 67 -14.93 -6.09 -20.77
CA LYS A 67 -14.07 -7.26 -20.98
C LYS A 67 -12.76 -7.08 -20.24
N ARG A 68 -12.32 -8.11 -19.51
CA ARG A 68 -11.01 -8.10 -18.84
C ARG A 68 -9.91 -8.01 -19.89
N ARG A 69 -8.94 -7.13 -19.64
CA ARG A 69 -7.69 -7.05 -20.38
C ARG A 69 -6.62 -7.83 -19.60
N PRO A 70 -5.62 -8.42 -20.28
CA PRO A 70 -4.51 -9.07 -19.60
C PRO A 70 -3.84 -8.09 -18.62
N TYR A 71 -3.37 -8.60 -17.49
CA TYR A 71 -2.56 -7.80 -16.58
C TYR A 71 -1.21 -7.51 -17.22
N VAL A 72 -0.62 -6.37 -16.86
CA VAL A 72 0.75 -6.04 -17.24
C VAL A 72 1.67 -7.09 -16.61
N THR A 73 2.60 -7.63 -17.39
CA THR A 73 3.62 -8.56 -16.91
C THR A 73 4.42 -7.90 -15.79
N PRO A 74 4.60 -8.56 -14.62
CA PRO A 74 5.42 -8.02 -13.55
C PRO A 74 6.82 -7.70 -14.05
N VAL A 75 7.32 -6.51 -13.74
CA VAL A 75 8.71 -6.13 -14.01
C VAL A 75 9.59 -6.77 -12.95
N ILE A 76 10.49 -7.66 -13.37
CA ILE A 76 11.53 -8.22 -12.51
C ILE A 76 12.62 -7.16 -12.37
N VAL A 77 13.02 -6.87 -11.13
CA VAL A 77 14.02 -5.85 -10.85
C VAL A 77 15.40 -6.52 -10.81
N GLU A 78 16.27 -6.09 -11.71
CA GLU A 78 17.62 -6.64 -11.84
C GLU A 78 18.58 -6.08 -10.78
N PRO A 79 19.67 -6.81 -10.43
CA PRO A 79 20.63 -6.36 -9.42
C PRO A 79 21.22 -4.96 -9.67
N GLU A 80 21.42 -4.57 -10.93
CA GLU A 80 21.94 -3.26 -11.32
C GLU A 80 20.92 -2.15 -11.06
N GLN A 81 19.62 -2.45 -11.23
CA GLN A 81 18.54 -1.53 -10.91
C GLN A 81 18.47 -1.31 -9.40
N ILE A 82 18.58 -2.37 -8.59
CA ILE A 82 18.65 -2.26 -7.13
C ILE A 82 19.85 -1.41 -6.71
N SER A 83 21.02 -1.66 -7.30
CA SER A 83 22.24 -0.89 -7.03
C SER A 83 22.03 0.61 -7.30
N ARG A 84 21.39 0.96 -8.42
CA ARG A 84 21.02 2.37 -8.71
C ARG A 84 20.02 2.93 -7.71
N MET A 85 19.01 2.17 -7.31
CA MET A 85 18.04 2.60 -6.30
C MET A 85 18.72 2.87 -4.95
N LEU A 86 19.69 2.04 -4.56
CA LEU A 86 20.46 2.22 -3.33
C LEU A 86 21.35 3.47 -3.39
N ILE A 87 21.98 3.76 -4.54
CA ILE A 87 22.76 4.99 -4.75
C ILE A 87 21.84 6.22 -4.62
N VAL A 88 20.71 6.22 -5.32
CA VAL A 88 19.73 7.32 -5.26
C VAL A 88 19.21 7.51 -3.85
N ALA A 89 18.89 6.42 -3.13
CA ALA A 89 18.40 6.47 -1.76
C ALA A 89 19.43 7.10 -0.80
N THR A 90 20.72 6.78 -0.96
CA THR A 90 21.80 7.40 -0.17
C THR A 90 21.92 8.90 -0.45
N GLY A 91 21.68 9.34 -1.69
CA GLY A 91 21.73 10.75 -2.10
C GLY A 91 20.50 11.58 -1.72
N LEU A 92 19.46 11.00 -1.10
CA LEU A 92 18.27 11.74 -0.70
C LEU A 92 18.58 12.67 0.47
N SER A 93 18.46 13.99 0.23
CA SER A 93 18.61 14.99 1.27
C SER A 93 17.57 14.82 2.39
N SER A 94 18.06 14.90 3.63
CA SER A 94 17.20 15.02 4.81
C SER A 94 16.42 16.33 4.75
N THR A 95 15.13 16.28 5.08
CA THR A 95 14.29 17.48 5.24
C THR A 95 13.96 17.67 6.71
N GLY A 96 13.57 18.88 7.13
CA GLY A 96 13.12 19.12 8.51
C GLY A 96 11.92 18.23 8.90
N SER A 97 11.12 17.84 7.92
CA SER A 97 10.02 16.89 8.06
C SER A 97 10.42 15.42 7.84
N SER A 98 11.68 15.14 7.51
CA SER A 98 12.20 13.79 7.22
C SER A 98 13.72 13.66 7.38
N PRO A 99 14.21 13.62 8.63
CA PRO A 99 15.64 13.49 8.88
C PRO A 99 16.21 12.13 8.48
N LEU A 100 15.39 11.07 8.46
CA LEU A 100 15.77 9.70 8.11
C LEU A 100 15.39 9.31 6.67
N ARG A 101 15.13 10.27 5.79
CA ARG A 101 14.62 9.99 4.43
C ARG A 101 15.53 9.06 3.64
N GLY A 102 16.81 9.41 3.50
CA GLY A 102 17.78 8.59 2.78
C GLY A 102 18.01 7.22 3.43
N PRO A 103 18.44 7.17 4.70
CA PRO A 103 18.67 5.90 5.40
C PRO A 103 17.43 4.99 5.44
N GLY A 104 16.23 5.56 5.64
CA GLY A 104 14.98 4.81 5.67
C GLY A 104 14.57 4.27 4.30
N THR A 105 14.76 5.06 3.23
CA THR A 105 14.49 4.61 1.86
C THR A 105 15.48 3.52 1.45
N ARG A 106 16.75 3.67 1.82
CA ARG A 106 17.78 2.66 1.56
C ARG A 106 17.44 1.34 2.26
N LEU A 107 17.13 1.36 3.55
CA LEU A 107 16.73 0.18 4.30
C LEU A 107 15.46 -0.47 3.70
N ALA A 108 14.48 0.35 3.28
CA ALA A 108 13.28 -0.15 2.62
C ALA A 108 13.60 -0.95 1.35
N VAL A 109 14.48 -0.43 0.48
CA VAL A 109 14.91 -1.13 -0.74
C VAL A 109 15.62 -2.44 -0.40
N VAL A 110 16.54 -2.43 0.56
CA VAL A 110 17.26 -3.63 1.01
C VAL A 110 16.29 -4.70 1.48
N LEU A 111 15.39 -4.37 2.40
CA LEU A 111 14.45 -5.34 2.97
C LEU A 111 13.42 -5.85 1.95
N LEU A 112 12.92 -4.99 1.05
CA LEU A 112 12.01 -5.43 -0.01
C LEU A 112 12.69 -6.42 -0.95
N TYR A 113 13.95 -6.16 -1.31
CA TYR A 113 14.70 -6.99 -2.24
C TYR A 113 15.18 -8.31 -1.63
N THR A 114 15.81 -8.28 -0.45
CA THR A 114 16.42 -9.48 0.15
C THR A 114 15.42 -10.36 0.89
N CYS A 115 14.37 -9.77 1.47
CA CYS A 115 13.41 -10.49 2.30
C CYS A 115 12.07 -10.76 1.60
N GLY A 116 11.90 -10.25 0.37
CA GLY A 116 10.67 -10.42 -0.41
C GLY A 116 9.42 -9.88 0.30
N LEU A 117 9.57 -8.80 1.08
CA LEU A 117 8.46 -8.23 1.82
C LEU A 117 7.46 -7.56 0.88
N ARG A 118 6.17 -7.64 1.21
CA ARG A 118 5.21 -6.72 0.61
C ARG A 118 5.42 -5.33 1.21
N LEU A 119 5.18 -4.27 0.44
CA LEU A 119 5.30 -2.90 0.94
C LEU A 119 4.45 -2.66 2.21
N GLY A 120 3.23 -3.20 2.25
CA GLY A 120 2.38 -3.12 3.45
C GLY A 120 2.89 -3.93 4.65
N GLU A 121 3.71 -4.97 4.44
CA GLU A 121 4.38 -5.69 5.54
C GLU A 121 5.53 -4.85 6.08
N LEU A 122 6.38 -4.31 5.19
CA LEU A 122 7.49 -3.41 5.55
C LEU A 122 7.00 -2.20 6.38
N LEU A 123 5.93 -1.53 5.94
CA LEU A 123 5.40 -0.34 6.61
C LEU A 123 4.79 -0.63 7.99
N ARG A 124 4.42 -1.88 8.27
CA ARG A 124 3.86 -2.29 9.56
C ARG A 124 4.89 -2.84 10.53
N LEU A 125 6.14 -3.06 10.09
CA LEU A 125 7.21 -3.56 10.96
C LEU A 125 7.41 -2.62 12.16
N ARG A 126 7.49 -3.22 13.34
CA ARG A 126 7.82 -2.55 14.60
C ARG A 126 9.23 -2.88 15.03
N LEU A 127 9.79 -2.10 15.95
CA LEU A 127 11.09 -2.42 16.53
C LEU A 127 11.08 -3.77 17.28
N SER A 128 9.95 -4.13 17.90
CA SER A 128 9.76 -5.44 18.55
C SER A 128 9.78 -6.63 17.60
N ASP A 129 9.70 -6.38 16.30
CA ASP A 129 9.71 -7.43 15.27
C ASP A 129 11.12 -7.73 14.78
N VAL A 130 12.10 -6.96 15.24
CA VAL A 130 13.52 -7.18 15.00
C VAL A 130 14.06 -8.04 16.14
N GLU A 131 14.32 -9.31 15.84
CA GLU A 131 14.76 -10.33 16.78
C GLU A 131 16.23 -10.71 16.53
N ASP A 132 16.79 -11.49 17.46
CA ASP A 132 18.17 -12.00 17.41
C ASP A 132 19.20 -10.90 17.09
N SER A 133 19.16 -9.81 17.85
CA SER A 133 20.05 -8.65 17.68
C SER A 133 20.05 -8.03 16.28
N GLY A 134 18.93 -8.14 15.55
CA GLY A 134 18.83 -7.61 14.18
C GLY A 134 19.15 -8.62 13.10
N ARG A 135 19.13 -9.92 13.40
CA ARG A 135 19.35 -10.99 12.42
C ARG A 135 18.08 -11.67 11.95
N VAL A 136 16.95 -11.49 12.65
CA VAL A 136 15.68 -12.10 12.28
C VAL A 136 14.58 -11.05 12.25
N LEU A 137 13.78 -11.04 11.20
CA LEU A 137 12.55 -10.24 11.12
C LEU A 137 11.33 -11.13 11.32
N ARG A 138 10.48 -10.77 12.27
CA ARG A 138 9.17 -11.37 12.45
C ARG A 138 8.09 -10.60 11.70
N ILE A 139 7.60 -11.19 10.62
CA ILE A 139 6.50 -10.61 9.85
C ILE A 139 5.18 -11.10 10.42
N ARG A 140 4.41 -10.17 11.01
CA ARG A 140 3.08 -10.45 11.55
C ARG A 140 2.00 -10.24 10.49
N GLU A 141 0.95 -11.05 10.57
CA GLU A 141 -0.31 -10.82 9.87
C GLU A 141 -0.10 -10.47 8.38
N SER A 142 0.54 -11.39 7.64
CA SER A 142 0.54 -11.31 6.18
C SER A 142 -0.88 -11.54 5.65
N LYS A 143 -1.07 -11.40 4.34
CA LYS A 143 -2.33 -11.82 3.70
C LYS A 143 -2.69 -13.23 4.20
N PHE A 144 -3.93 -13.43 4.65
CA PHE A 144 -4.45 -14.64 5.30
C PHE A 144 -4.01 -14.92 6.75
N GLY A 145 -3.50 -13.92 7.47
CA GLY A 145 -3.23 -14.04 8.92
C GLY A 145 -2.03 -14.90 9.28
N ARG A 146 -1.16 -15.23 8.31
CA ARG A 146 0.05 -16.03 8.56
C ARG A 146 1.18 -15.13 9.07
N SER A 147 1.95 -15.64 10.01
CA SER A 147 3.18 -15.01 10.49
C SER A 147 4.38 -15.86 10.09
N ARG A 148 5.53 -15.22 9.83
CA ARG A 148 6.78 -15.91 9.45
C ARG A 148 7.99 -15.20 10.02
N LEU A 149 9.04 -15.97 10.31
CA LEU A 149 10.36 -15.46 10.63
C LEU A 149 11.23 -15.46 9.37
N ILE A 150 11.97 -14.37 9.14
CA ILE A 150 12.87 -14.22 8.01
C ILE A 150 14.27 -13.94 8.53
N PRO A 151 15.24 -14.84 8.35
CA PRO A 151 16.63 -14.55 8.66
C PRO A 151 17.18 -13.51 7.67
N LEU A 152 17.91 -12.54 8.18
CA LEU A 152 18.60 -11.52 7.40
C LEU A 152 20.00 -12.02 7.04
N SER A 153 20.44 -11.72 5.82
CA SER A 153 21.87 -11.81 5.49
C SER A 153 22.67 -10.83 6.35
N GLU A 154 23.96 -11.11 6.56
CA GLU A 154 24.83 -10.21 7.34
C GLU A 154 24.84 -8.78 6.78
N SER A 155 24.79 -8.65 5.45
CA SER A 155 24.68 -7.35 4.76
C SER A 155 23.37 -6.61 5.07
N ALA A 156 22.22 -7.31 5.06
CA ALA A 156 20.93 -6.70 5.39
C ALA A 156 20.84 -6.36 6.88
N ALA A 157 21.40 -7.20 7.75
CA ALA A 157 21.50 -6.93 9.18
C ALA A 157 22.42 -5.73 9.49
N ALA A 158 23.50 -5.54 8.72
CA ALA A 158 24.36 -4.36 8.83
C ALA A 158 23.62 -3.07 8.45
N GLU A 159 22.88 -3.07 7.33
CA GLU A 159 22.06 -1.92 6.92
C GLU A 159 20.96 -1.60 7.94
N LEU A 160 20.32 -2.63 8.51
CA LEU A 160 19.34 -2.47 9.58
C LEU A 160 19.95 -1.82 10.83
N ARG A 161 21.11 -2.32 11.29
CA ARG A 161 21.82 -1.73 12.45
C ARG A 161 22.20 -0.27 12.19
N ALA A 162 22.78 0.01 11.03
CA ALA A 162 23.19 1.36 10.63
C ALA A 162 22.01 2.35 10.56
N TYR A 163 20.81 1.87 10.19
CA TYR A 163 19.58 2.65 10.26
C TYR A 163 19.12 2.87 11.70
N LEU A 164 19.09 1.81 12.53
CA LEU A 164 18.65 1.87 13.92
C LEU A 164 19.53 2.82 14.75
N ASP A 165 20.83 2.87 14.52
CA ASP A 165 21.74 3.78 15.23
C ASP A 165 21.44 5.24 14.90
N ARG A 166 21.21 5.56 13.62
CA ARG A 166 20.77 6.91 13.20
C ARG A 166 19.41 7.27 13.78
N ARG A 167 18.48 6.32 13.85
CA ARG A 167 17.16 6.52 14.43
C ARG A 167 17.23 6.82 15.93
N ARG A 168 18.07 6.08 16.67
CA ARG A 168 18.29 6.29 18.12
C ARG A 168 18.84 7.68 18.44
N ALA A 169 19.70 8.21 17.59
CA ALA A 169 20.24 9.57 17.74
C ALA A 169 19.18 10.68 17.64
N LEU A 170 18.04 10.40 17.00
CA LEU A 170 16.97 11.39 16.81
C LEU A 170 15.87 11.31 17.88
N ALA A 171 15.58 10.11 18.39
CA ALA A 171 14.53 9.92 19.38
C ALA A 171 14.68 8.59 20.13
N SER A 172 14.31 8.61 21.41
CA SER A 172 14.15 7.39 22.20
C SER A 172 12.99 6.55 21.64
N ALA A 173 13.16 5.24 21.68
CA ALA A 173 12.27 4.31 20.99
C ALA A 173 11.63 3.32 21.95
N LYS A 174 10.31 3.20 21.91
CA LYS A 174 9.59 2.08 22.55
C LYS A 174 9.52 0.89 21.60
N ALA A 175 9.46 -0.32 22.14
CA ALA A 175 9.42 -1.56 21.35
C ALA A 175 8.27 -1.57 20.32
N ASP A 176 7.13 -0.98 20.66
CA ASP A 176 5.94 -0.97 19.81
C ASP A 176 5.95 0.10 18.69
N THR A 177 7.01 0.91 18.62
CA THR A 177 7.12 1.95 17.59
C THR A 177 7.49 1.35 16.24
N SER A 178 6.99 1.97 15.17
CA SER A 178 7.31 1.59 13.80
C SER A 178 8.81 1.62 13.54
N LEU A 179 9.29 0.60 12.81
CA LEU A 179 10.67 0.49 12.39
C LEU A 179 11.03 1.68 11.48
N LEU A 180 10.31 1.81 10.35
CA LEU A 180 10.45 2.94 9.46
C LEU A 180 9.57 4.11 9.92
N CYS A 181 10.21 5.24 10.20
CA CYS A 181 9.53 6.43 10.70
C CYS A 181 10.01 7.71 10.03
N ASN A 182 9.12 8.69 10.05
CA ASN A 182 9.35 10.05 9.63
C ASN A 182 9.12 11.04 10.78
N CYS A 183 9.76 12.22 10.77
CA CYS A 183 9.55 13.23 11.82
C CYS A 183 8.74 14.40 11.28
N TYR A 184 7.46 14.47 11.61
CA TYR A 184 6.59 15.58 11.19
C TYR A 184 6.19 16.42 12.41
N ARG A 185 6.42 17.74 12.35
CA ARG A 185 6.11 18.69 13.44
C ARG A 185 6.63 18.27 14.82
N GLY A 186 7.85 17.73 14.88
CA GLY A 186 8.49 17.32 16.14
C GLY A 186 8.03 15.97 16.71
N ALA A 187 7.11 15.27 16.03
CA ALA A 187 6.67 13.94 16.42
C ALA A 187 7.10 12.87 15.38
N LEU A 188 7.39 11.67 15.89
CA LEU A 188 7.66 10.49 15.06
C LEU A 188 6.34 9.89 14.54
N HIS A 189 6.23 9.77 13.23
CA HIS A 189 5.10 9.14 12.56
C HIS A 189 5.58 7.94 11.73
N PRO A 190 4.78 6.86 11.63
CA PRO A 190 5.05 5.80 10.67
C PRO A 190 5.06 6.36 9.24
N TYR A 191 5.90 5.78 8.37
CA TYR A 191 5.72 6.01 6.94
C TYR A 191 4.36 5.46 6.50
N SER A 192 3.57 6.32 5.85
CA SER A 192 2.35 5.92 5.17
C SER A 192 2.62 5.73 3.68
N HIS A 193 1.76 4.97 2.99
CA HIS A 193 1.87 4.79 1.55
C HIS A 193 1.89 6.12 0.77
N PRO A 194 1.04 7.12 1.09
CA PRO A 194 1.16 8.48 0.52
C PRO A 194 2.43 9.21 0.95
N GLY A 195 2.89 9.03 2.20
CA GLY A 195 4.10 9.65 2.72
C GLY A 195 5.38 9.20 2.01
N MET A 196 5.43 7.95 1.52
CA MET A 196 6.50 7.47 0.64
C MET A 196 6.38 8.02 -0.79
N GLN A 197 5.16 8.22 -1.30
CA GLN A 197 4.89 8.71 -2.67
C GLN A 197 5.02 10.25 -2.81
N ALA A 198 4.82 11.01 -1.73
CA ALA A 198 4.91 12.47 -1.72
C ALA A 198 6.33 13.02 -2.00
N CYS A 199 7.30 12.13 -2.19
CA CYS A 199 8.63 12.44 -2.71
C CYS A 199 8.57 12.77 -4.21
N ARG A 200 7.96 13.89 -4.60
CA ARG A 200 8.30 14.51 -5.89
C ARG A 200 9.70 15.16 -5.75
N PRO A 201 10.65 14.90 -6.66
CA PRO A 201 11.81 15.77 -6.78
C PRO A 201 11.31 17.19 -7.08
N ARG A 202 11.88 18.19 -6.40
CA ARG A 202 11.80 19.57 -6.87
C ARG A 202 12.70 19.71 -8.09
#